data_AF-A0A2J0LS16-F1
#
_entry.id   AF-A0A2J0LS16-F1
#
_cell.length_a   1.000
_cell.length_b   1.000
_cell.length_c   1.000
_cell.angle_alpha   90.00
_cell.angle_beta   90.00
_cell.angle_gamma   90.00
#
_symmetry.space_group_name_H-M   'P 1'
#
loop_
_entity.id
_entity.type
_entity.pdbx_description
1 polymer ?
#
loop_
_entity_poly.entity_id
_entity_poly.type
_entity_poly.pdbx_seq_one_letter_code
_entity_poly.pdbx_strand_id
1 'polypeptide(L)'
;GQDLKRLKGFVDLHNRCKKGEANMNEEKECALTENYPPIEKIRVDYFGGSSPAYYLGDMFIPWWDQRDPEPGWYAISSFFYQESLYKKKPIGTKDYSWLKDVSPLRRAGNSLFIYYVDTVGNTH
;
A
#
# COMPACT_ATOMS: atom_id res chain seq x y z
N GLY A 1 -15.06 2.07 2.61
CA GLY A 1 -14.99 2.70 3.95
C GLY A 1 -14.16 1.93 4.95
N GLN A 2 -14.59 0.73 5.36
CA GLN A 2 -13.95 -0.02 6.46
C GLN A 2 -12.47 -0.34 6.20
N ASP A 3 -12.12 -0.73 4.96
CA ASP A 3 -10.73 -1.04 4.59
C ASP A 3 -9.83 0.21 4.65
N LEU A 4 -10.33 1.38 4.24
CA LEU A 4 -9.60 2.64 4.37
C LEU A 4 -9.43 3.07 5.84
N LYS A 5 -10.43 2.83 6.69
CA LYS A 5 -10.30 3.05 8.13
C LYS A 5 -9.20 2.17 8.73
N ARG A 6 -9.11 0.91 8.31
CA ARG A 6 -8.05 -0.01 8.74
C ARG A 6 -6.68 0.38 8.18
N LEU A 7 -6.64 0.87 6.93
CA LEU A 7 -5.41 1.41 6.35
C LEU A 7 -4.91 2.62 7.15
N LYS A 8 -5.79 3.57 7.48
CA LYS A 8 -5.42 4.71 8.32
C LYS A 8 -4.90 4.26 9.69
N GLY A 9 -5.57 3.30 10.32
CA GLY A 9 -5.12 2.72 11.58
C GLY A 9 -3.71 2.09 11.48
N PHE A 10 -3.43 1.36 10.40
CA PHE A 10 -2.09 0.83 10.14
C PHE A 10 -1.06 1.95 9.97
N VAL A 11 -1.34 2.96 9.14
CA VAL A 11 -0.44 4.09 8.89
C VAL A 11 -0.11 4.83 10.19
N ASP A 12 -1.13 5.15 10.97
CA ASP A 12 -0.96 5.87 12.24
C ASP A 12 -0.15 5.07 13.25
N LEU A 13 -0.43 3.78 13.37
CA LEU A 13 0.29 2.90 14.27
C LEU A 13 1.75 2.74 13.86
N HIS A 14 2.02 2.47 12.58
CA HIS A 14 3.38 2.34 12.04
C HIS A 14 4.19 3.62 12.31
N ASN A 15 3.59 4.79 12.10
CA ASN A 15 4.25 6.06 12.35
C ASN A 15 4.45 6.36 13.84
N ARG A 16 3.52 5.97 14.73
CA ARG A 16 3.72 6.06 16.18
C ARG A 16 4.84 5.14 16.65
N CYS A 17 4.83 3.89 16.20
CA CYS A 17 5.90 2.92 16.47
C CYS A 17 7.26 3.49 16.05
N LYS A 18 7.37 4.09 14.86
CA LYS A 18 8.59 4.76 14.39
C LYS A 18 9.06 5.93 15.25
N LYS A 19 8.16 6.58 15.98
CA LYS A 19 8.48 7.68 16.90
C LYS A 19 8.72 7.20 18.35
N GLY A 20 8.55 5.91 18.64
CA GLY A 20 8.57 5.40 20.02
C GLY A 20 7.34 5.81 20.83
N GLU A 21 6.23 6.14 20.16
CA GLU A 21 4.99 6.63 20.77
C GLU A 21 3.89 5.55 20.86
N ALA A 22 4.21 4.30 20.50
CA ALA A 22 3.29 3.17 20.64
C ALA A 22 3.12 2.79 22.11
N ASN A 23 1.89 2.41 22.51
CA ASN A 23 1.66 1.93 23.87
C ASN A 23 2.02 0.44 24.02
N MET A 24 2.13 -0.06 25.26
CA MET A 24 2.53 -1.44 25.54
C MET A 24 1.67 -2.52 24.85
N ASN A 25 0.39 -2.23 24.58
CA ASN A 25 -0.51 -3.17 23.89
C ASN A 25 -0.30 -3.17 22.37
N GLU A 26 0.39 -2.15 21.84
CA GLU A 26 0.67 -1.94 20.43
C GLU A 26 2.09 -2.39 20.02
N GLU A 27 3.01 -2.57 20.97
CA GLU A 27 4.41 -2.92 20.70
C GLU A 27 4.57 -4.16 19.81
N LYS A 28 3.70 -5.17 20.00
CA LYS A 28 3.69 -6.40 19.19
C LYS A 28 3.42 -6.13 17.71
N GLU A 29 2.74 -5.03 17.39
CA GLU A 29 2.43 -4.62 16.02
C GLU A 29 3.54 -3.75 15.40
N CYS A 30 4.53 -3.33 16.20
CA CYS A 30 5.63 -2.47 15.74
C CYS A 30 6.75 -3.22 15.02
N ALA A 31 6.74 -4.55 14.96
CA ALA A 31 7.82 -5.34 14.36
C ALA A 31 8.18 -4.92 12.91
N LEU A 32 7.19 -4.47 12.13
CA LEU A 32 7.45 -3.97 10.76
C LEU A 32 8.27 -2.67 10.74
N THR A 33 8.25 -1.88 11.80
CA THR A 33 8.98 -0.61 11.85
C THR A 33 10.49 -0.78 11.97
N GLU A 34 10.99 -1.97 12.29
CA GLU A 34 12.43 -2.22 12.32
C GLU A 34 13.04 -2.11 10.91
N ASN A 35 12.32 -2.59 9.89
CA ASN A 35 12.86 -2.77 8.55
C ASN A 35 12.33 -1.79 7.50
N TYR A 36 11.25 -1.06 7.80
CA TYR A 36 10.59 -0.19 6.82
C TYR A 36 10.49 1.24 7.33
N PRO A 37 10.63 2.28 6.47
CA PRO A 37 10.62 3.68 6.90
C PRO A 37 9.24 4.14 7.36
N PRO A 38 9.13 5.34 7.99
CA PRO A 38 7.83 5.98 8.21
C PRO A 38 7.00 6.11 6.92
N ILE A 39 5.69 6.18 7.07
CA ILE A 39 4.74 6.36 5.97
C ILE A 39 4.38 7.85 5.91
N GLU A 40 5.16 8.61 5.16
CA GLU A 40 4.88 10.04 4.89
C GLU A 40 3.86 10.21 3.75
N LYS A 41 3.97 9.33 2.75
CA LYS A 41 3.06 9.23 1.61
C LYS A 41 2.78 7.77 1.31
N ILE A 42 1.59 7.47 0.81
CA ILE A 42 1.17 6.14 0.39
C ILE A 42 0.33 6.23 -0.88
N ARG A 43 0.73 5.46 -1.89
CA ARG A 43 0.03 5.33 -3.17
C ARG A 43 -1.13 4.36 -2.99
N VAL A 44 -2.35 4.80 -3.25
CA VAL A 44 -3.55 3.97 -3.02
C VAL A 44 -4.35 3.80 -4.30
N ASP A 45 -4.58 2.54 -4.65
CA ASP A 45 -5.48 2.13 -5.73
C ASP A 45 -6.61 1.29 -5.12
N TYR A 46 -7.81 1.87 -5.02
CA TYR A 46 -8.91 1.37 -4.18
C TYR A 46 -10.24 1.34 -4.93
N PHE A 47 -10.89 0.17 -4.98
CA PHE A 47 -12.15 -0.03 -5.73
C PHE A 47 -13.43 0.33 -4.95
N GLY A 48 -13.34 0.57 -3.63
CA GLY A 48 -14.53 0.82 -2.82
C GLY A 48 -15.10 2.22 -3.00
N GLY A 49 -16.40 2.40 -2.76
CA GLY A 49 -17.09 3.68 -2.97
C GLY A 49 -16.78 4.80 -1.95
N SER A 50 -15.69 4.71 -1.18
CA SER A 50 -15.28 5.76 -0.23
C SER A 50 -13.98 6.40 -0.70
N SER A 51 -13.77 7.68 -0.39
CA SER A 51 -12.57 8.41 -0.80
C SER A 51 -11.35 8.13 0.10
N PRO A 52 -10.21 7.64 -0.42
CA PRO A 52 -8.96 7.53 0.35
C PRO A 52 -8.48 8.86 0.93
N ALA A 53 -8.65 9.95 0.18
CA ALA A 53 -8.27 11.30 0.60
C ALA A 53 -8.96 11.72 1.91
N TYR A 54 -10.22 11.30 2.11
CA TYR A 54 -10.95 11.57 3.36
C TYR A 54 -10.28 10.93 4.58
N TYR A 55 -9.69 9.74 4.45
CA TYR A 55 -9.09 9.01 5.57
C TYR A 55 -7.62 9.34 5.77
N LEU A 56 -6.88 9.57 4.70
CA LEU A 56 -5.42 9.68 4.71
C LEU A 56 -4.92 11.12 4.56
N GLY A 57 -5.77 12.06 4.14
CA GLY A 57 -5.42 13.46 3.93
C GLY A 57 -4.20 13.61 3.04
N ASP A 58 -3.23 14.41 3.49
CA ASP A 58 -2.01 14.70 2.73
C ASP A 58 -1.11 13.49 2.51
N MET A 59 -1.27 12.39 3.26
CA MET A 59 -0.48 11.18 3.04
C MET A 59 -0.89 10.45 1.76
N PHE A 60 -2.10 10.69 1.24
CA PHE A 60 -2.62 9.97 0.07
C PHE A 60 -2.01 10.45 -1.24
N ILE A 61 -1.55 9.49 -2.04
CA ILE A 61 -1.24 9.67 -3.46
C ILE A 61 -2.22 8.80 -4.27
N PRO A 62 -3.01 9.36 -5.19
CA PRO A 62 -3.85 8.56 -6.08
C PRO A 62 -2.99 7.69 -7.00
N TRP A 63 -3.36 6.43 -7.18
CA TRP A 63 -2.58 5.45 -7.94
C TRP A 63 -3.44 4.60 -8.87
N TRP A 64 -2.81 4.01 -9.88
CA TRP A 64 -3.35 3.03 -10.81
C TRP A 64 -2.20 2.29 -11.52
N ASP A 65 -2.51 1.19 -12.18
CA ASP A 65 -1.54 0.21 -12.70
C ASP A 65 -0.74 0.63 -13.95
N GLN A 66 -1.13 1.71 -14.61
CA GLN A 66 -0.45 2.21 -15.81
C GLN A 66 0.66 3.24 -15.52
N ARG A 67 0.92 3.52 -14.25
CA ARG A 67 1.99 4.43 -13.83
C ARG A 67 3.32 3.70 -13.75
N ASP A 68 4.40 4.43 -13.99
CA ASP A 68 5.74 3.92 -13.69
C ASP A 68 5.87 3.68 -12.19
N PRO A 69 6.30 2.48 -11.76
CA PRO A 69 6.53 2.21 -10.36
C PRO A 69 7.60 3.17 -9.81
N GLU A 70 7.38 3.60 -8.58
CA GLU A 70 8.26 4.47 -7.82
C GLU A 70 8.56 3.83 -6.45
N PRO A 71 9.73 4.05 -5.83
CA PRO A 71 9.96 3.58 -4.47
C PRO A 71 8.94 4.13 -3.46
N GLY A 72 8.68 3.36 -2.41
CA GLY A 72 7.85 3.76 -1.27
C GLY A 72 6.65 2.86 -1.01
N TRP A 73 5.67 3.41 -0.30
CA TRP A 73 4.51 2.67 0.20
C TRP A 73 3.36 2.62 -0.80
N TYR A 74 2.74 1.44 -0.90
CA TYR A 74 1.58 1.18 -1.73
C TYR A 74 0.48 0.48 -0.94
N ALA A 75 -0.77 0.83 -1.20
CA ALA A 75 -1.95 0.10 -0.77
C ALA A 75 -2.81 -0.20 -2.00
N ILE A 76 -2.73 -1.44 -2.50
CA ILE A 76 -3.37 -1.85 -3.75
C ILE A 76 -4.51 -2.81 -3.44
N SER A 77 -5.67 -2.51 -4.00
CA SER A 77 -6.82 -3.38 -3.84
C SER A 77 -6.62 -4.71 -4.55
N SER A 78 -6.94 -5.82 -3.88
CA SER A 78 -6.80 -7.17 -4.43
C SER A 78 -7.56 -7.36 -5.74
N PHE A 79 -8.74 -6.74 -5.87
CA PHE A 79 -9.52 -6.75 -7.10
C PHE A 79 -8.77 -6.09 -8.26
N PHE A 80 -8.30 -4.84 -8.08
CA PHE A 80 -7.53 -4.13 -9.11
C PHE A 80 -6.18 -4.78 -9.39
N TYR A 81 -5.54 -5.37 -8.38
CA TYR A 81 -4.35 -6.18 -8.58
C TYR A 81 -4.61 -7.37 -9.53
N GLN A 82 -5.65 -8.16 -9.25
CA GLN A 82 -6.03 -9.30 -10.10
C GLN A 82 -6.47 -8.86 -11.49
N GLU A 83 -7.31 -7.82 -11.58
CA GLU A 83 -7.76 -7.28 -12.86
C GLU A 83 -6.56 -6.81 -13.69
N SER A 84 -5.61 -6.12 -13.06
CA SER A 84 -4.40 -5.62 -13.71
C SER A 84 -3.58 -6.74 -14.35
N LEU A 85 -3.44 -7.88 -13.65
CA LEU A 85 -2.62 -9.00 -14.10
C LEU A 85 -3.30 -9.93 -15.10
N TYR A 86 -4.62 -10.10 -15.02
CA TYR A 86 -5.32 -11.17 -15.75
C TYR A 86 -6.27 -10.68 -16.84
N LYS A 87 -6.65 -9.39 -16.83
CA LYS A 87 -7.45 -8.83 -17.90
C LYS A 87 -6.60 -8.69 -19.16
N LYS A 88 -7.15 -9.13 -20.30
CA LYS A 88 -6.49 -8.94 -21.60
C LYS A 88 -6.33 -7.43 -21.86
N LYS A 89 -5.10 -7.01 -22.11
CA LYS A 89 -4.71 -5.64 -22.43
C LYS A 89 -3.91 -5.63 -23.74
N PRO A 90 -3.85 -4.50 -24.46
CA PRO A 90 -2.92 -4.34 -25.57
C PRO A 90 -1.48 -4.66 -25.14
N ILE A 91 -0.69 -5.22 -26.06
CA ILE A 91 0.73 -5.51 -25.83
C ILE A 91 1.46 -4.21 -25.44
N GLY A 92 2.31 -4.29 -24.42
CA GLY A 92 3.07 -3.15 -23.90
C GLY A 92 2.31 -2.27 -22.90
N THR A 93 1.07 -2.61 -22.54
CA THR A 93 0.35 -1.91 -21.46
C THR A 93 0.99 -2.24 -20.12
N LYS A 94 1.36 -1.20 -19.36
CA LYS A 94 1.84 -1.34 -17.98
C LYS A 94 0.76 -1.92 -17.07
N ASP A 95 1.20 -2.71 -16.10
CA ASP A 95 0.33 -3.36 -15.12
C ASP A 95 1.11 -3.58 -13.81
N TYR A 96 0.47 -4.23 -12.83
CA TYR A 96 1.10 -4.58 -11.55
C TYR A 96 2.05 -5.78 -11.62
N SER A 97 2.54 -6.20 -12.79
CA SER A 97 3.48 -7.32 -12.89
C SER A 97 4.76 -7.11 -12.07
N TRP A 98 5.20 -5.87 -11.90
CA TRP A 98 6.34 -5.50 -11.06
C TRP A 98 6.13 -5.77 -9.56
N LEU A 99 4.89 -6.02 -9.11
CA LEU A 99 4.59 -6.44 -7.72
C LEU A 99 4.59 -7.97 -7.54
N LYS A 100 4.76 -8.77 -8.60
CA LYS A 100 4.65 -10.25 -8.50
C LYS A 100 5.63 -10.87 -7.51
N ASP A 101 6.84 -10.31 -7.46
CA ASP A 101 7.91 -10.78 -6.58
C ASP A 101 7.98 -10.00 -5.25
N VAL A 102 7.05 -9.05 -5.04
CA VAL A 102 6.95 -8.25 -3.82
C VAL A 102 5.82 -8.81 -2.95
N SER A 103 6.18 -9.39 -1.81
CA SER A 103 5.18 -9.90 -0.86
C SER A 103 4.48 -8.76 -0.11
N PRO A 104 3.15 -8.80 0.07
CA PRO A 104 2.46 -7.80 0.86
C PRO A 104 2.87 -7.93 2.34
N LEU A 105 3.21 -6.80 2.95
CA LEU A 105 3.63 -6.74 4.36
C LEU A 105 2.43 -6.87 5.31
N ARG A 106 1.28 -6.31 4.89
CA ARG A 106 0.02 -6.34 5.64
C ARG A 106 -1.16 -6.34 4.69
N ARG A 107 -2.33 -6.64 5.26
CA ARG A 107 -3.62 -6.44 4.61
C ARG A 107 -4.51 -5.57 5.49
N ALA A 108 -4.99 -4.45 4.95
CA ALA A 108 -6.00 -3.63 5.59
C ALA A 108 -7.39 -4.18 5.22
N GLY A 109 -8.05 -4.76 6.22
CA GLY A 109 -9.36 -5.40 6.04
C GLY A 109 -9.25 -6.64 5.16
N ASN A 110 -10.16 -6.76 4.18
CA ASN A 110 -10.26 -7.97 3.36
C ASN A 110 -9.63 -7.82 1.99
N SER A 111 -9.44 -6.58 1.52
CA SER A 111 -9.21 -6.34 0.09
C SER A 111 -8.10 -5.36 -0.24
N LEU A 112 -7.34 -4.86 0.74
CA LEU A 112 -6.30 -3.86 0.49
C LEU A 112 -4.93 -4.34 0.97
N PHE A 113 -4.07 -4.72 0.04
CA PHE A 113 -2.72 -5.20 0.33
C PHE A 113 -1.75 -4.02 0.44
N ILE A 114 -0.87 -4.08 1.45
CA ILE A 114 0.09 -3.02 1.74
C ILE A 114 1.49 -3.53 1.42
N TYR A 115 2.22 -2.77 0.62
CA TYR A 115 3.58 -3.08 0.17
C TYR A 115 4.52 -1.93 0.50
N TYR A 116 5.80 -2.27 0.65
CA TYR A 116 6.90 -1.31 0.55
C TYR A 116 7.82 -1.75 -0.59
N VAL A 117 8.15 -0.80 -1.47
CA VAL A 117 8.96 -1.03 -2.65
C VAL A 117 10.26 -0.24 -2.47
N ASP A 118 11.36 -0.95 -2.20
CA ASP A 118 12.64 -0.32 -1.86
C ASP A 118 13.36 0.21 -3.11
N THR A 119 13.43 -0.63 -4.14
CA THR A 119 13.94 -0.25 -5.46
C THR A 119 12.97 -0.72 -6.52
N VAL A 120 12.84 0.08 -7.57
CA VAL A 120 12.11 -0.30 -8.77
C VAL A 120 13.13 -0.97 -9.67
N GLY A 121 13.20 -2.30 -9.59
CA GLY A 121 14.08 -3.07 -10.46
C GLY A 121 13.65 -2.89 -11.91
N ASN A 122 14.58 -2.45 -12.77
CA ASN A 122 14.47 -2.68 -14.21
C ASN A 122 14.42 -4.21 -14.42
N THR A 123 13.23 -4.78 -14.49
CA THR A 123 13.05 -6.11 -15.04
C THR A 123 13.39 -6.03 -16.53
N HIS A 124 14.59 -6.50 -16.87
CA HIS A 124 15.06 -6.75 -18.22
C HIS A 124 14.15 -7.75 -18.96
#